data_AF-A0A1C3NSS0-F1
#
_entry.id   AF-A0A1C3NSS0-F1
#
_cell.length_a   1.000
_cell.length_b   1.000
_cell.length_c   1.000
_cell.angle_alpha   90.00
_cell.angle_beta   90.00
_cell.angle_gamma   90.00
#
_symmetry.space_group_name_H-M   'P 1'
#
loop_
_entity.id
_entity.type
_entity.pdbx_description
1 polymer ?
#
loop_
_entity_poly.entity_id
_entity_poly.type
_entity_poly.pdbx_seq_one_letter_code
_entity_poly.pdbx_strand_id
1 'polypeptide(L)'
;MHDVAVVGVPDDFLGERICAFTITRGDPRPGAADLRAFLRARGLATYKIPDCFTFVASFPQTAVGKTSRAQLRARLGATFTPRT
;
A
#
# COMPACT_ATOMS: atom_id res chain seq x y z
N MET A 1 10.63 -5.71 -6.68
CA MET A 1 10.23 -4.69 -5.68
C MET A 1 11.47 -4.24 -4.94
N HIS A 2 11.57 -2.95 -4.59
CA HIS A 2 12.68 -2.46 -3.77
C HIS A 2 12.30 -2.37 -2.29
N ASP A 3 11.15 -1.76 -1.97
CA ASP A 3 10.67 -1.64 -0.60
C ASP A 3 9.14 -1.52 -0.56
N VAL A 4 8.52 -1.91 0.56
CA VAL A 4 7.07 -1.88 0.77
C VAL A 4 6.72 -1.51 2.21
N ALA A 5 5.79 -0.55 2.37
CA ALA A 5 5.19 -0.22 3.64
C ALA A 5 3.67 -0.43 3.58
N VAL A 6 3.15 -1.31 4.44
CA VAL A 6 1.70 -1.58 4.54
C VAL A 6 1.11 -0.82 5.72
N VAL A 7 -0.02 -0.16 5.48
CA VAL A 7 -0.78 0.56 6.51
C VAL A 7 -2.28 0.27 6.36
N GLY A 8 -2.97 0.21 7.50
CA GLY A 8 -4.42 0.26 7.56
C GLY A 8 -4.91 1.69 7.37
N VAL A 9 -6.00 1.84 6.62
CA VAL A 9 -6.72 3.11 6.46
C VAL A 9 -8.20 2.95 6.75
N PRO A 10 -8.84 3.92 7.42
CA PRO A 10 -10.28 3.88 7.66
C PRO A 10 -11.07 3.68 6.37
N ASP A 11 -12.09 2.84 6.45
CA ASP A 11 -13.03 2.60 5.37
C ASP A 11 -14.45 2.50 5.92
N ASP A 12 -15.41 3.16 5.27
CA ASP A 12 -16.79 3.20 5.76
C ASP A 12 -17.51 1.84 5.68
N PHE A 13 -17.05 0.95 4.78
CA PHE A 13 -17.69 -0.36 4.57
C PHE A 13 -16.97 -1.50 5.31
N LEU A 14 -15.64 -1.52 5.23
CA LEU A 14 -14.81 -2.58 5.81
C LEU A 14 -14.30 -2.23 7.22
N GLY A 15 -14.54 -1.00 7.69
CA GLY A 15 -13.92 -0.44 8.89
C GLY A 15 -12.47 -0.03 8.65
N GLU A 16 -11.67 -0.92 8.08
CA GLU A 16 -10.29 -0.67 7.66
C GLU A 16 -9.97 -1.37 6.33
N ARG A 17 -9.23 -0.68 5.46
CA ARG A 17 -8.63 -1.24 4.23
C ARG A 17 -7.12 -1.35 4.37
N ILE A 18 -6.55 -2.37 3.75
CA ILE A 18 -5.09 -2.61 3.69
C ILE A 18 -4.51 -1.89 2.48
N CYS A 19 -3.68 -0.88 2.69
CA CYS A 19 -2.97 -0.18 1.62
C CYS A 19 -1.46 -0.47 1.66
N ALA A 20 -0.90 -0.87 0.52
CA ALA A 20 0.53 -1.10 0.35
C ALA A 20 1.19 0.02 -0.45
N PHE A 21 2.02 0.82 0.22
CA PHE A 21 2.93 1.74 -0.44
C PHE A 21 4.14 0.99 -0.97
N THR A 22 4.39 1.10 -2.27
CA THR A 22 5.39 0.29 -2.95
C THR A 22 6.41 1.17 -3.65
N ILE A 23 7.69 0.91 -3.39
CA ILE A 23 8.81 1.44 -4.17
C ILE A 23 9.27 0.33 -5.13
N THR A 24 9.12 0.58 -6.43
CA THR A 24 9.60 -0.33 -7.48
C THR A 24 10.86 0.24 -8.12
N ARG A 25 11.79 -0.66 -8.47
CA ARG A 25 12.97 -0.38 -9.28
C ARG A 25 12.95 -1.36 -10.46
N GLY A 26 13.40 -0.91 -11.62
CA GLY A 26 13.37 -1.68 -12.86
C GLY A 26 12.16 -1.35 -13.75
N ASP A 27 12.27 -1.75 -15.02
CA ASP A 27 11.30 -1.56 -16.09
C ASP A 27 11.15 -2.90 -16.85
N PRO A 28 9.94 -3.43 -17.10
CA PRO A 28 8.63 -2.91 -16.69
C PRO A 28 8.37 -3.00 -15.18
N ARG A 29 7.68 -2.00 -14.64
CA ARG A 29 7.20 -2.03 -13.24
C ARG A 29 5.95 -2.91 -13.14
N PRO A 30 5.86 -3.80 -12.14
CA PRO A 30 4.66 -4.60 -11.94
C PRO A 30 3.49 -3.69 -11.55
N GLY A 31 2.34 -3.91 -12.18
CA GLY A 31 1.10 -3.25 -11.83
C GLY A 31 0.47 -3.85 -10.57
N ALA A 32 -0.56 -3.18 -10.04
CA ALA A 32 -1.28 -3.67 -8.87
C ALA A 32 -1.97 -5.03 -9.10
N ALA A 33 -2.41 -5.31 -10.34
CA ALA A 33 -2.98 -6.61 -10.71
C ALA A 33 -1.94 -7.74 -10.62
N ASP A 34 -0.73 -7.50 -11.15
CA ASP A 34 0.37 -8.47 -11.12
C ASP A 34 0.77 -8.80 -9.68
N LEU A 35 0.87 -7.76 -8.83
CA LEU A 35 1.20 -7.94 -7.42
C LEU A 35 0.12 -8.76 -6.68
N ARG A 36 -1.16 -8.50 -6.95
CA ARG A 36 -2.25 -9.31 -6.38
C ARG A 36 -2.20 -10.75 -6.85
N ALA A 37 -2.01 -10.97 -8.15
CA ALA A 37 -1.89 -12.31 -8.73
C ALA A 37 -0.71 -13.07 -8.11
N PHE A 38 0.43 -12.41 -7.97
CA PHE A 38 1.62 -12.96 -7.33
C PHE A 38 1.36 -13.39 -5.87
N LEU A 39 0.72 -12.54 -5.07
CA LEU A 39 0.40 -12.86 -3.68
C LEU A 39 -0.59 -14.04 -3.56
N ARG A 40 -1.61 -14.09 -4.44
CA ARG A 40 -2.55 -15.22 -4.51
C ARG A 40 -1.85 -16.52 -4.87
N ALA A 41 -0.97 -16.48 -5.89
CA ALA A 41 -0.21 -17.65 -6.33
C ALA A 41 0.72 -18.20 -5.23
N ARG A 42 1.17 -17.36 -4.30
CA ARG A 42 1.94 -17.77 -3.12
C ARG A 42 1.08 -18.32 -1.97
N GLY A 43 -0.23 -18.46 -2.16
CA GLY A 43 -1.16 -18.98 -1.15
C GLY A 43 -1.47 -17.99 -0.03
N LEU A 44 -1.24 -16.68 -0.24
CA LEU A 44 -1.63 -15.69 0.75
C LEU A 44 -3.16 -15.60 0.81
N ALA A 45 -3.72 -15.74 2.01
CA ALA A 45 -5.16 -15.64 2.22
C ALA A 45 -5.69 -14.30 1.70
N THR A 46 -6.84 -14.32 1.02
CA THR A 46 -7.38 -13.15 0.30
C THR A 46 -7.48 -11.89 1.17
N TYR A 47 -7.90 -12.04 2.42
CA TYR A 47 -8.05 -10.92 3.36
C TYR A 47 -6.72 -10.32 3.86
N LYS A 48 -5.56 -10.93 3.55
CA LYS A 48 -4.22 -10.39 3.81
C LYS A 48 -3.62 -9.70 2.59
N ILE A 49 -4.27 -9.82 1.44
CA ILE A 49 -3.82 -9.17 0.21
C ILE A 49 -4.23 -7.69 0.29
N PRO A 50 -3.32 -6.73 0.05
CA PRO A 50 -3.67 -5.33 0.06
C PRO A 50 -4.81 -5.01 -0.91
N ASP A 51 -5.80 -4.26 -0.43
CA ASP A 51 -6.92 -3.74 -1.21
C ASP A 51 -6.44 -2.74 -2.26
N CYS A 52 -5.43 -1.94 -1.89
CA CYS A 52 -4.85 -0.92 -2.75
C CYS A 52 -3.31 -0.97 -2.74
N PHE A 53 -2.71 -0.67 -3.89
CA PHE A 53 -1.27 -0.51 -4.06
C PHE A 53 -0.98 0.90 -4.55
N THR A 54 -0.21 1.66 -3.78
CA THR A 54 0.19 3.03 -4.11
C THR A 54 1.68 3.04 -4.42
N PHE A 55 2.05 3.42 -5.64
CA PHE A 55 3.45 3.46 -6.06
C PHE A 55 4.04 4.83 -5.73
N VAL A 56 5.17 4.83 -5.02
CA VAL A 56 5.85 6.06 -4.58
C VAL A 56 7.35 5.99 -4.89
N ALA A 57 7.97 7.16 -5.07
CA ALA A 57 9.41 7.25 -5.27
C ALA A 57 10.19 7.00 -3.96
N SER A 58 9.62 7.40 -2.82
CA SER A 58 10.23 7.28 -1.50
C SER A 58 9.18 7.28 -0.40
N PHE A 59 9.57 6.80 0.78
CA PHE A 59 8.73 6.86 1.98
C PHE A 59 9.00 8.13 2.79
N PRO A 60 7.96 8.76 3.37
CA PRO A 60 8.18 9.80 4.36
C PRO A 60 8.92 9.23 5.57
N GLN A 61 9.86 9.99 6.12
CA GLN A 61 10.64 9.60 7.27
C GLN A 61 10.32 10.49 8.49
N THR A 62 10.55 9.96 9.69
CA THR A 62 10.58 10.72 10.93
C THR A 62 11.89 11.51 11.05
N ALA A 63 12.00 12.40 12.04
CA ALA A 63 13.23 13.16 12.30
C ALA A 63 14.48 12.28 12.53
N VAL A 64 14.29 11.01 12.91
CA VAL A 64 15.36 10.02 13.11
C VAL A 64 15.50 9.04 11.94
N GLY A 65 14.95 9.36 10.77
CA GLY A 65 15.16 8.61 9.52
C GLY A 65 14.33 7.32 9.36
N LYS A 66 13.38 7.02 10.27
CA LYS A 66 12.52 5.84 10.16
C LYS A 66 11.31 6.12 9.28
N THR A 67 10.84 5.14 8.51
CA THR A 67 9.58 5.25 7.75
C THR A 67 8.41 5.66 8.65
N SER A 68 7.73 6.75 8.30
CA SER A 68 6.63 7.32 9.08
C SER A 68 5.29 6.77 8.62
N ARG A 69 4.80 5.72 9.29
CA ARG A 69 3.45 5.16 9.04
C ARG A 69 2.33 6.17 9.26
N ALA A 70 2.50 7.12 10.18
CA ALA A 70 1.53 8.19 10.42
C ALA A 70 1.39 9.11 9.20
N GLN A 71 2.52 9.54 8.61
CA GLN A 71 2.49 10.36 7.40
C GLN A 71 2.01 9.57 6.17
N LEU A 72 2.33 8.28 6.07
CA LEU A 72 1.78 7.40 5.03
C LEU A 72 0.25 7.33 5.09
N ARG A 73 -0.33 7.15 6.28
CA ARG A 73 -1.80 7.18 6.47
C ARG A 73 -2.39 8.55 6.12
N ALA A 74 -1.74 9.64 6.53
CA ALA A 74 -2.19 11.00 6.21
C ALA A 74 -2.23 11.26 4.69
N ARG A 75 -1.28 10.72 3.92
CA ARG A 75 -1.28 10.81 2.45
C ARG A 75 -2.50 10.13 1.82
N LEU A 76 -3.05 9.08 2.43
CA LEU A 76 -4.23 8.38 1.93
C LEU A 76 -5.53 9.07 2.31
N GLY A 77 -5.62 9.66 3.52
CA GLY A 77 -6.80 10.40 3.96
C GLY A 77 -7.15 11.59 3.07
N ALA A 78 -6.19 12.13 2.31
CA ALA A 78 -6.41 13.20 1.34
C ALA A 78 -6.81 12.70 -0.07
N THR A 79 -6.69 11.40 -0.36
CA THR A 79 -6.82 10.83 -1.71
C THR A 79 -7.93 9.80 -1.84
N PHE A 80 -8.36 9.18 -0.73
CA PHE A 80 -9.36 8.11 -0.76
C PHE A 80 -10.77 8.65 -0.47
N THR A 81 -11.46 9.06 -1.54
CA THR A 81 -12.92 9.24 -1.48
C THR A 81 -13.57 7.88 -1.23
N PRO A 82 -14.57 7.76 -0.34
CA PRO A 82 -15.35 6.53 -0.23
C PRO A 82 -15.93 6.16 -1.60
N ARG A 83 -15.77 4.90 -2.00
CA ARG A 83 -16.46 4.37 -3.18
C ARG A 83 -17.94 4.24 -2.80
N THR A 84 -18.74 5.24 -3.12
CA THR A 84 -20.20 5.09 -3.23
C THR A 84 -20.56 4.22 -4.43
#